data_AF-A0A9I3A6V3-F1
#
_entry.id   AF-A0A9I3A6V3-F1
#
_cell.length_a   1.000
_cell.length_b   1.000
_cell.length_c   1.000
_cell.angle_alpha   90.00
_cell.angle_beta   90.00
_cell.angle_gamma   90.00
#
_symmetry.space_group_name_H-M   'P 1'
#
loop_
_entity.id
_entity.type
_entity.pdbx_description
1 polymer ?
#
loop_
_entity_poly.entity_id
_entity_poly.type
_entity_poly.pdbx_seq_one_letter_code
_entity_poly.pdbx_strand_id
1 'polypeptide(L)'
;MLQVCKVTILLVCVAATVHGGIHEIKQNGSKYKIEKVTDSSVRQALESIRRSASNVKELDLSGNPLSQISAADLAPFTNLELLNLSSNVLYETLDLQSLSKLRTLDLNNNYVQEVRVGPALQTLHAANNNISRVICQGQGWEKKMIYLMNNKISSLLDLSNGCRRRVQHLDLKLNEIDTINFGDLADSSDSLQSLILEYNFIFDIKNQGRVVFSQLQTLDLSWNKLAFMGAELNAASGVTSINLNHNKLVLIDADVVFSRSLKYIDLRGNGFHCAALRKFFTKNSHAKTIATASVQRATGSSEEQCTGTTLRSGPFCCEDLPAPFADRLIDLKRKEHALYSGHGSEKDRAECEKENNARQRAIEALKQQYSTTIDEATRWKQEKIRLEQNKKTLEEQVANGRRTHDELDEEMKRTAQQMELGGTGAGDQNLLNLLRLIVKRYEDMYIEQQSEQNNAIRDWVMYQQKETQLAEENARLKKLNEEVNLAVASANSTLQELNVREKNLATFLGSASA
;
A
#
# COMPACT_ATOMS: atom_id res chain seq x y z
N MET A 1 4.07 -34.40 -92.73
CA MET A 1 4.88 -33.66 -91.73
C MET A 1 3.99 -32.60 -91.11
N LEU A 2 3.42 -32.86 -89.93
CA LEU A 2 2.64 -31.87 -89.19
C LEU A 2 3.56 -31.08 -88.25
N GLN A 3 3.55 -29.75 -88.38
CA GLN A 3 4.20 -28.82 -87.47
C GLN A 3 3.55 -28.88 -86.09
N VAL A 4 4.34 -29.21 -85.06
CA VAL A 4 3.96 -29.05 -83.66
C VAL A 4 4.50 -27.71 -83.17
N CYS A 5 3.58 -26.78 -82.91
CA CYS A 5 3.82 -25.51 -82.24
C CYS A 5 4.27 -25.79 -80.78
N LYS A 6 5.51 -25.41 -80.43
CA LYS A 6 5.97 -25.38 -79.03
C LYS A 6 5.42 -24.11 -78.36
N VAL A 7 4.32 -24.25 -77.64
CA VAL A 7 3.88 -23.25 -76.66
C VAL A 7 4.80 -23.37 -75.44
N THR A 8 5.56 -22.32 -75.17
CA THR A 8 6.39 -22.21 -73.98
C THR A 8 5.53 -21.57 -72.90
N ILE A 9 5.01 -22.37 -71.98
CA ILE A 9 4.29 -21.87 -70.80
C ILE A 9 5.33 -21.38 -69.81
N LEU A 10 5.46 -20.06 -69.69
CA LEU A 10 6.15 -19.40 -68.59
C LEU A 10 5.35 -19.70 -67.31
N LEU A 11 5.83 -20.65 -66.50
CA LEU A 11 5.28 -20.92 -65.17
C LEU A 11 5.72 -19.78 -64.24
N VAL A 12 4.88 -18.76 -64.18
CA VAL A 12 4.87 -17.77 -63.11
C VAL A 12 4.61 -18.54 -61.81
N CYS A 13 5.57 -18.55 -60.89
CA CYS A 13 5.41 -19.12 -59.55
C CYS A 13 4.34 -18.34 -58.78
N VAL A 14 3.09 -18.80 -58.89
CA VAL A 14 1.99 -18.45 -57.98
C VAL A 14 2.02 -19.47 -56.84
N ALA A 15 2.02 -18.93 -55.62
CA ALA A 15 1.72 -19.54 -54.32
C ALA A 15 1.77 -21.08 -54.24
N ALA A 16 2.85 -21.61 -53.66
CA ALA A 16 2.81 -22.95 -53.08
C ALA A 16 1.96 -22.90 -51.79
N THR A 17 0.66 -23.13 -51.92
CA THR A 17 -0.20 -23.56 -50.81
C THR A 17 0.18 -24.99 -50.43
N VAL A 18 1.15 -25.12 -49.53
CA VAL A 18 1.42 -26.37 -48.82
C VAL A 18 0.29 -26.56 -47.81
N HIS A 19 -0.41 -27.68 -47.94
CA HIS A 19 -1.54 -28.06 -47.10
C HIS A 19 -1.11 -28.17 -45.62
N GLY A 20 -1.77 -27.40 -44.73
CA GLY A 20 -1.71 -27.57 -43.26
C GLY A 20 -1.37 -26.35 -42.39
N GLY A 21 -1.23 -25.13 -42.92
CA GLY A 21 -0.88 -23.94 -42.12
C GLY A 21 -2.09 -23.25 -41.47
N ILE A 22 -2.22 -23.34 -40.14
CA ILE A 22 -3.31 -22.74 -39.31
C ILE A 22 -3.10 -21.22 -39.07
N HIS A 23 -1.93 -20.68 -39.42
CA HIS A 23 -1.51 -19.30 -39.13
C HIS A 23 -1.13 -18.52 -40.40
N GLU A 24 -1.27 -17.20 -40.37
CA GLU A 24 -0.92 -16.31 -41.48
C GLU A 24 0.33 -15.49 -41.15
N ILE A 25 1.28 -15.43 -42.08
CA ILE A 25 2.54 -14.69 -41.90
C ILE A 25 2.61 -13.59 -42.94
N LYS A 26 2.62 -12.34 -42.49
CA LYS A 26 2.77 -11.14 -43.32
C LYS A 26 4.19 -10.61 -43.13
N GLN A 27 4.93 -10.46 -44.23
CA GLN A 27 6.28 -9.92 -44.21
C GLN A 27 6.34 -8.59 -44.96
N ASN A 28 6.99 -7.60 -44.36
CA ASN A 28 7.38 -6.35 -45.01
C ASN A 28 8.84 -6.04 -44.67
N GLY A 29 9.76 -6.39 -45.58
CA GLY A 29 11.20 -6.26 -45.34
C GLY A 29 11.66 -7.13 -44.15
N SER A 30 12.15 -6.47 -43.10
CA SER A 30 12.59 -7.08 -41.83
C SER A 30 11.50 -7.16 -40.76
N LYS A 31 10.27 -6.77 -41.10
CA LYS A 31 9.10 -6.78 -40.21
C LYS A 31 8.20 -7.97 -40.53
N TYR A 32 7.87 -8.75 -39.50
CA TYR A 32 7.04 -9.94 -39.61
C TYR A 32 5.84 -9.80 -38.68
N LYS A 33 4.64 -10.08 -39.19
CA LYS A 33 3.43 -10.19 -38.39
C LYS A 33 2.84 -11.59 -38.55
N ILE A 34 2.55 -12.25 -37.43
CA ILE A 34 1.91 -13.56 -37.41
C ILE A 34 0.51 -13.42 -36.81
N GLU A 35 -0.48 -13.83 -37.58
CA GLU A 35 -1.90 -13.77 -37.21
C GLU A 35 -2.48 -15.18 -37.14
N LYS A 36 -3.61 -15.30 -36.42
CA LYS A 36 -4.38 -16.55 -36.26
C LYS A 36 -3.57 -17.67 -35.60
N VAL A 37 -2.63 -17.31 -34.73
CA VAL A 37 -1.76 -18.26 -34.03
C VAL A 37 -2.25 -18.51 -32.60
N THR A 38 -2.09 -19.73 -32.11
CA THR A 38 -2.48 -20.19 -30.77
C THR A 38 -1.26 -20.71 -30.01
N ASP A 39 -1.37 -20.95 -28.71
CA ASP A 39 -0.30 -21.57 -27.92
C ASP A 39 0.24 -22.87 -28.55
N SER A 40 -0.66 -23.69 -29.11
CA SER A 40 -0.31 -24.96 -29.77
C SER A 40 0.38 -24.80 -31.13
N SER A 41 0.27 -23.64 -31.78
CA SER A 41 0.78 -23.41 -33.15
C SER A 41 1.88 -22.37 -33.24
N VAL A 42 2.11 -21.57 -32.19
CA VAL A 42 3.11 -20.49 -32.20
C VAL A 42 4.53 -20.99 -32.45
N ARG A 43 4.90 -22.11 -31.84
CA ARG A 43 6.21 -22.72 -32.07
C ARG A 43 6.40 -23.14 -33.53
N GLN A 44 5.38 -23.73 -34.15
CA GLN A 44 5.44 -24.10 -35.57
C GLN A 44 5.53 -22.86 -36.47
N ALA A 45 4.78 -21.80 -36.14
CA ALA A 45 4.82 -20.54 -36.89
C ALA A 45 6.20 -19.88 -36.83
N LEU A 46 6.81 -19.81 -35.64
CA LEU A 46 8.16 -19.29 -35.46
C LEU A 46 9.21 -20.14 -36.19
N GLU A 47 9.08 -21.47 -36.16
CA GLU A 47 9.99 -22.37 -36.88
C GLU A 47 9.94 -22.16 -38.41
N SER A 48 8.77 -21.82 -38.95
CA SER A 48 8.59 -21.58 -40.40
C SER A 48 9.39 -20.37 -40.92
N ILE A 49 9.61 -19.35 -40.07
CA ILE A 49 10.39 -18.15 -40.41
C ILE A 49 11.85 -18.24 -39.96
N ARG A 50 12.25 -19.36 -39.33
CA ARG A 50 13.60 -19.55 -38.78
C ARG A 50 14.71 -19.44 -39.82
N ARG A 51 14.46 -19.84 -41.08
CA ARG A 51 15.43 -19.69 -42.18
C ARG A 51 15.78 -18.23 -42.47
N SER A 52 14.88 -17.31 -42.12
CA SER A 52 15.05 -15.86 -42.29
C SER A 52 15.34 -15.16 -40.96
N ALA A 53 15.69 -15.90 -39.90
CA ALA A 53 15.78 -15.36 -38.54
C ALA A 53 16.78 -14.20 -38.40
N SER A 54 17.84 -14.18 -39.21
CA SER A 54 18.81 -13.08 -39.25
C SER A 54 18.24 -11.78 -39.81
N ASN A 55 17.15 -11.84 -40.58
CA ASN A 55 16.45 -10.70 -41.17
C ASN A 55 15.28 -10.20 -40.31
N VAL A 56 14.85 -10.95 -39.29
CA VAL A 56 13.75 -10.55 -38.42
C VAL A 56 14.25 -9.49 -37.44
N LYS A 57 13.82 -8.24 -37.63
CA LYS A 57 14.06 -7.12 -36.71
C LYS A 57 12.84 -6.74 -35.89
N GLU A 58 11.66 -6.86 -36.48
CA GLU A 58 10.40 -6.59 -35.80
C GLU A 58 9.50 -7.81 -35.95
N LEU A 59 8.99 -8.31 -34.82
CA LEU A 59 8.05 -9.42 -34.77
C LEU A 59 6.77 -8.97 -34.06
N ASP A 60 5.66 -9.04 -34.78
CA ASP A 60 4.34 -8.69 -34.30
C ASP A 60 3.47 -9.95 -34.16
N LEU A 61 3.14 -10.29 -32.91
CA LEU A 61 2.23 -11.36 -32.51
C LEU A 61 0.98 -10.79 -31.83
N SER A 62 0.71 -9.50 -31.99
CA SER A 62 -0.42 -8.83 -31.35
C SER A 62 -1.77 -9.38 -31.79
N GLY A 63 -2.77 -9.30 -30.92
CA GLY A 63 -4.15 -9.66 -31.25
C GLY A 63 -4.38 -11.16 -31.46
N ASN A 64 -3.55 -12.03 -30.87
CA ASN A 64 -3.73 -13.47 -30.91
C ASN A 64 -4.24 -14.00 -29.54
N PRO A 65 -4.75 -15.23 -29.45
CA PRO A 65 -5.10 -15.87 -28.17
C PRO A 65 -3.89 -16.53 -27.51
N LEU A 66 -2.71 -15.88 -27.49
CA LEU A 66 -1.53 -16.45 -26.82
C LEU A 66 -1.64 -16.24 -25.32
N SER A 67 -1.49 -17.31 -24.56
CA SER A 67 -1.48 -17.29 -23.09
C SER A 67 -0.07 -17.39 -22.53
N GLN A 68 0.88 -17.91 -23.30
CA GLN A 68 2.30 -17.97 -22.96
C GLN A 68 3.17 -17.76 -24.20
N ILE A 69 4.41 -17.32 -23.99
CA ILE A 69 5.45 -17.29 -25.02
C ILE A 69 6.80 -17.64 -24.41
N SER A 70 7.55 -18.51 -25.08
CA SER A 70 8.85 -18.96 -24.63
C SER A 70 9.96 -18.12 -25.24
N ALA A 71 10.84 -17.56 -24.42
CA ALA A 71 12.05 -16.89 -24.91
C ALA A 71 12.97 -17.84 -25.69
N ALA A 72 12.93 -19.15 -25.41
CA ALA A 72 13.72 -20.13 -26.16
C ALA A 72 13.26 -20.25 -27.62
N ASP A 73 11.96 -20.11 -27.88
CA ASP A 73 11.41 -20.12 -29.24
C ASP A 73 11.75 -18.83 -30.00
N LEU A 74 12.02 -17.73 -29.28
CA LEU A 74 12.44 -16.45 -29.85
C LEU A 74 13.98 -16.28 -29.96
N ALA A 75 14.75 -17.11 -29.27
CA ALA A 75 16.21 -17.02 -29.22
C ALA A 75 16.91 -17.07 -30.61
N PRO A 76 16.42 -17.81 -31.62
CA PRO A 76 17.03 -17.79 -32.96
C PRO A 76 17.01 -16.42 -33.65
N PHE A 77 16.07 -15.53 -33.31
CA PHE A 77 15.93 -14.20 -33.89
C PHE A 77 16.91 -13.20 -33.25
N THR A 78 18.20 -13.46 -33.44
CA THR A 78 19.31 -12.73 -32.80
C THR A 78 19.41 -11.24 -33.17
N ASN A 79 18.65 -10.77 -34.16
CA ASN A 79 18.55 -9.36 -34.58
C ASN A 79 17.19 -8.73 -34.23
N LEU A 80 16.36 -9.40 -33.43
CA LEU A 80 15.06 -8.88 -32.99
C LEU A 80 15.26 -7.65 -32.10
N GLU A 81 14.75 -6.52 -32.57
CA GLU A 81 14.82 -5.21 -31.91
C GLU A 81 13.45 -4.79 -31.35
N LEU A 82 12.35 -5.19 -31.99
CA LEU A 82 10.98 -4.91 -31.55
C LEU A 82 10.14 -6.19 -31.49
N LEU A 83 9.49 -6.42 -30.35
CA LEU A 83 8.52 -7.49 -30.16
C LEU A 83 7.18 -6.90 -29.71
N ASN A 84 6.12 -7.14 -30.48
CA ASN A 84 4.76 -6.75 -30.12
C ASN A 84 3.94 -7.98 -29.75
N LEU A 85 3.53 -8.05 -28.49
CA LEU A 85 2.67 -9.04 -27.85
C LEU A 85 1.35 -8.41 -27.37
N SER A 86 1.06 -7.16 -27.75
CA SER A 86 -0.13 -6.45 -27.28
C SER A 86 -1.41 -7.22 -27.59
N SER A 87 -2.39 -7.09 -26.69
CA SER A 87 -3.74 -7.63 -26.88
C SER A 87 -3.76 -9.14 -27.12
N ASN A 88 -2.99 -9.85 -26.31
CA ASN A 88 -3.04 -11.30 -26.14
C ASN A 88 -3.73 -11.63 -24.80
N VAL A 89 -3.57 -12.85 -24.30
CA VAL A 89 -4.06 -13.28 -22.98
C VAL A 89 -2.92 -13.82 -22.12
N LEU A 90 -1.73 -13.23 -22.26
CA LEU A 90 -0.53 -13.60 -21.52
C LEU A 90 -0.78 -13.38 -20.02
N TYR A 91 -0.42 -14.35 -19.19
CA TYR A 91 -0.62 -14.31 -17.74
C TYR A 91 0.65 -14.74 -17.00
N GLU A 92 0.67 -14.61 -15.67
CA GLU A 92 1.82 -14.97 -14.82
C GLU A 92 3.11 -14.22 -15.21
N THR A 93 4.17 -14.95 -15.58
CA THR A 93 5.50 -14.37 -15.83
C THR A 93 5.82 -14.36 -17.33
N LEU A 94 6.14 -13.19 -17.87
CA LEU A 94 6.75 -13.03 -19.19
C LEU A 94 8.26 -12.83 -19.05
N ASP A 95 9.03 -13.89 -19.29
CA ASP A 95 10.49 -13.85 -19.21
C ASP A 95 11.12 -13.79 -20.60
N LEU A 96 11.70 -12.64 -20.95
CA LEU A 96 12.36 -12.34 -22.22
C LEU A 96 13.80 -11.84 -21.99
N GLN A 97 14.41 -12.16 -20.85
CA GLN A 97 15.73 -11.64 -20.47
C GLN A 97 16.86 -12.08 -21.41
N SER A 98 16.71 -13.24 -22.06
CA SER A 98 17.68 -13.78 -23.03
C SER A 98 17.72 -13.02 -24.36
N LEU A 99 16.70 -12.20 -24.66
CA LEU A 99 16.62 -11.41 -25.90
C LEU A 99 17.50 -10.15 -25.81
N SER A 100 18.81 -10.37 -25.92
CA SER A 100 19.84 -9.36 -25.67
C SER A 100 19.83 -8.12 -26.58
N LYS A 101 19.17 -8.18 -27.75
CA LYS A 101 19.04 -7.04 -28.68
C LYS A 101 17.65 -6.39 -28.68
N LEU A 102 16.71 -6.90 -27.89
CA LEU A 102 15.37 -6.36 -27.84
C LEU A 102 15.38 -4.96 -27.23
N ARG A 103 14.94 -3.96 -27.99
CA ARG A 103 14.90 -2.54 -27.61
C ARG A 103 13.49 -2.10 -27.25
N THR A 104 12.50 -2.57 -28.00
CA THR A 104 11.10 -2.20 -27.79
C THR A 104 10.28 -3.46 -27.52
N LEU A 105 9.60 -3.48 -26.38
CA LEU A 105 8.62 -4.51 -26.05
C LEU A 105 7.27 -3.83 -25.86
N ASP A 106 6.26 -4.30 -26.60
CA ASP A 106 4.86 -3.95 -26.34
C ASP A 106 4.11 -5.18 -25.88
N LEU A 107 3.57 -5.15 -24.67
CA LEU A 107 2.71 -6.18 -24.08
C LEU A 107 1.41 -5.56 -23.53
N ASN A 108 1.02 -4.38 -24.01
CA ASN A 108 -0.21 -3.70 -23.59
C ASN A 108 -1.42 -4.64 -23.67
N ASN A 109 -2.39 -4.51 -22.75
CA ASN A 109 -3.62 -5.30 -22.73
C ASN A 109 -3.36 -6.82 -22.65
N ASN A 110 -2.68 -7.25 -21.60
CA ASN A 110 -2.52 -8.65 -21.24
C ASN A 110 -2.87 -8.81 -19.73
N TYR A 111 -2.51 -9.93 -19.11
CA TYR A 111 -2.72 -10.23 -17.70
C TYR A 111 -1.40 -10.61 -16.98
N VAL A 112 -0.27 -10.12 -17.51
CA VAL A 112 1.07 -10.41 -16.98
C VAL A 112 1.20 -9.87 -15.56
N GLN A 113 1.81 -10.65 -14.67
CA GLN A 113 2.08 -10.31 -13.27
C GLN A 113 3.55 -9.94 -13.03
N GLU A 114 4.48 -10.63 -13.68
CA GLU A 114 5.91 -10.31 -13.65
C GLU A 114 6.48 -10.26 -15.07
N VAL A 115 7.29 -9.25 -15.36
CA VAL A 115 7.99 -9.14 -16.64
C VAL A 115 9.51 -9.07 -16.44
N ARG A 116 10.25 -9.87 -17.20
CA ARG A 116 11.73 -9.85 -17.22
C ARG A 116 12.23 -9.52 -18.62
N VAL A 117 13.08 -8.51 -18.74
CA VAL A 117 13.56 -7.99 -20.02
C VAL A 117 15.08 -7.92 -20.07
N GLY A 118 15.62 -8.05 -21.27
CA GLY A 118 17.06 -8.03 -21.53
C GLY A 118 17.70 -6.64 -21.40
N PRO A 119 19.05 -6.58 -21.50
CA PRO A 119 19.83 -5.37 -21.21
C PRO A 119 19.75 -4.24 -22.24
N ALA A 120 19.24 -4.50 -23.44
CA ALA A 120 19.13 -3.51 -24.50
C ALA A 120 17.79 -2.75 -24.51
N LEU A 121 16.90 -3.02 -23.54
CA LEU A 121 15.57 -2.41 -23.51
C LEU A 121 15.66 -0.89 -23.41
N GLN A 122 14.99 -0.22 -24.35
CA GLN A 122 14.83 1.23 -24.42
C GLN A 122 13.38 1.65 -24.15
N THR A 123 12.40 0.86 -24.63
CA THR A 123 10.98 1.19 -24.52
C THR A 123 10.18 -0.02 -24.08
N LEU A 124 9.44 0.12 -22.98
CA LEU A 124 8.52 -0.89 -22.48
C LEU A 124 7.10 -0.32 -22.46
N HIS A 125 6.24 -0.83 -23.33
CA HIS A 125 4.80 -0.60 -23.29
C HIS A 125 4.13 -1.79 -22.60
N ALA A 126 3.59 -1.57 -21.41
CA ALA A 126 3.03 -2.60 -20.56
C ALA A 126 1.77 -2.14 -19.81
N ALA A 127 1.02 -1.22 -20.41
CA ALA A 127 -0.23 -0.73 -19.85
C ALA A 127 -1.32 -1.82 -19.83
N ASN A 128 -2.30 -1.68 -18.94
CA ASN A 128 -3.43 -2.61 -18.80
C ASN A 128 -2.98 -4.07 -18.64
N ASN A 129 -2.23 -4.32 -17.58
CA ASN A 129 -1.80 -5.66 -17.17
C ASN A 129 -2.04 -5.84 -15.66
N ASN A 130 -1.56 -6.95 -15.10
CA ASN A 130 -1.62 -7.23 -13.66
C ASN A 130 -0.22 -7.12 -13.02
N ILE A 131 0.68 -6.31 -13.60
CA ILE A 131 2.11 -6.34 -13.26
C ILE A 131 2.32 -5.80 -11.86
N SER A 132 2.91 -6.62 -11.00
CA SER A 132 3.40 -6.25 -9.67
C SER A 132 4.93 -6.30 -9.56
N ARG A 133 5.64 -6.73 -10.62
CA ARG A 133 7.12 -6.77 -10.62
C ARG A 133 7.73 -6.65 -12.02
N VAL A 134 8.81 -5.85 -12.13
CA VAL A 134 9.55 -5.62 -13.38
C VAL A 134 11.04 -5.81 -13.16
N ILE A 135 11.66 -6.72 -13.92
CA ILE A 135 13.09 -7.00 -13.85
C ILE A 135 13.75 -6.65 -15.18
N CYS A 136 14.74 -5.75 -15.14
CA CYS A 136 15.52 -5.35 -16.31
C CYS A 136 16.95 -5.80 -16.09
N GLN A 137 17.44 -6.71 -16.93
CA GLN A 137 18.78 -7.28 -16.80
C GLN A 137 19.85 -6.26 -17.21
N GLY A 138 21.03 -6.36 -16.61
CA GLY A 138 22.22 -5.59 -17.00
C GLY A 138 22.25 -4.15 -16.47
N GLN A 139 23.41 -3.51 -16.63
CA GLN A 139 23.66 -2.14 -16.17
C GLN A 139 23.29 -1.06 -17.22
N GLY A 140 22.56 -1.44 -18.27
CA GLY A 140 22.42 -0.73 -19.55
C GLY A 140 22.49 0.80 -19.48
N TRP A 141 23.36 1.38 -20.32
CA TRP A 141 23.63 2.82 -20.44
C TRP A 141 22.53 3.60 -21.18
N GLU A 142 21.64 2.87 -21.85
CA GLU A 142 20.55 3.42 -22.64
C GLU A 142 19.48 4.03 -21.74
N LYS A 143 18.89 5.12 -22.22
CA LYS A 143 17.73 5.74 -21.57
C LYS A 143 16.50 4.87 -21.76
N LYS A 144 15.67 4.78 -20.73
CA LYS A 144 14.46 3.95 -20.73
C LYS A 144 13.18 4.77 -20.69
N MET A 145 12.21 4.39 -21.52
CA MET A 145 10.83 4.85 -21.46
C MET A 145 9.95 3.68 -21.00
N ILE A 146 9.35 3.81 -19.82
CA ILE A 146 8.60 2.74 -19.17
C ILE A 146 7.15 3.21 -18.98
N TYR A 147 6.22 2.49 -19.59
CA TYR A 147 4.79 2.76 -19.57
C TYR A 147 4.07 1.60 -18.88
N LEU A 148 3.70 1.79 -17.62
CA LEU A 148 3.12 0.77 -16.73
C LEU A 148 1.74 1.19 -16.22
N MET A 149 1.00 1.98 -17.00
CA MET A 149 -0.31 2.51 -16.60
C MET A 149 -1.31 1.38 -16.34
N ASN A 150 -2.11 1.49 -15.27
CA ASN A 150 -3.13 0.50 -14.90
C ASN A 150 -2.55 -0.91 -14.73
N ASN A 151 -1.74 -1.06 -13.67
CA ASN A 151 -1.09 -2.29 -13.21
C ASN A 151 -1.23 -2.42 -11.68
N LYS A 152 -0.43 -3.31 -11.06
CA LYS A 152 -0.43 -3.65 -9.63
C LYS A 152 0.89 -3.30 -8.94
N ILE A 153 1.61 -2.28 -9.44
CA ILE A 153 2.81 -1.79 -8.77
C ILE A 153 2.42 -1.11 -7.47
N SER A 154 3.03 -1.53 -6.37
CA SER A 154 2.78 -1.05 -5.01
C SER A 154 3.93 -0.21 -4.46
N SER A 155 5.14 -0.38 -5.03
CA SER A 155 6.34 0.36 -4.64
C SER A 155 7.24 0.61 -5.85
N LEU A 156 8.06 1.66 -5.80
CA LEU A 156 9.13 1.84 -6.80
C LEU A 156 10.13 0.67 -6.79
N LEU A 157 10.27 -0.04 -5.66
CA LEU A 157 11.16 -1.20 -5.55
C LEU A 157 10.66 -2.46 -6.28
N ASP A 158 9.37 -2.49 -6.68
CA ASP A 158 8.83 -3.53 -7.56
C ASP A 158 9.50 -3.49 -8.94
N LEU A 159 10.08 -2.34 -9.30
CA LEU A 159 11.03 -2.21 -10.39
C LEU A 159 12.43 -2.51 -9.85
N SER A 160 13.09 -3.51 -10.44
CA SER A 160 14.50 -3.82 -10.12
C SER A 160 15.42 -2.59 -10.32
N ASN A 161 16.59 -2.60 -9.67
CA ASN A 161 17.60 -1.53 -9.83
C ASN A 161 17.93 -1.24 -11.30
N GLY A 162 18.02 -2.28 -12.14
CA GLY A 162 18.27 -2.13 -13.58
C GLY A 162 17.17 -1.37 -14.33
N CYS A 163 15.91 -1.52 -13.89
CA CYS A 163 14.77 -0.80 -14.46
C CYS A 163 14.73 0.66 -14.00
N ARG A 164 15.15 0.95 -12.76
CA ARG A 164 15.17 2.30 -12.18
C ARG A 164 16.38 3.14 -12.59
N ARG A 165 17.34 2.55 -13.32
CA ARG A 165 18.55 3.23 -13.80
C ARG A 165 18.34 3.86 -15.18
N ARG A 166 18.75 5.12 -15.31
CA ARG A 166 18.70 5.94 -16.55
C ARG A 166 17.30 6.00 -17.18
N VAL A 167 16.26 6.03 -16.36
CA VAL A 167 14.89 6.22 -16.82
C VAL A 167 14.72 7.67 -17.29
N GLN A 168 14.13 7.85 -18.46
CA GLN A 168 13.78 9.15 -19.01
C GLN A 168 12.30 9.47 -18.82
N HIS A 169 11.44 8.47 -19.02
CA HIS A 169 10.00 8.59 -18.84
C HIS A 169 9.50 7.41 -18.03
N LEU A 170 8.80 7.69 -16.94
CA LEU A 170 8.17 6.69 -16.08
C LEU A 170 6.70 7.06 -15.90
N ASP A 171 5.81 6.30 -16.54
CA ASP A 171 4.36 6.39 -16.33
C ASP A 171 3.88 5.21 -15.49
N LEU A 172 3.55 5.51 -14.24
CA LEU A 172 3.01 4.59 -13.23
C LEU A 172 1.59 5.01 -12.82
N LYS A 173 0.87 5.76 -13.65
CA LYS A 173 -0.50 6.15 -13.31
C LYS A 173 -1.42 4.94 -13.15
N LEU A 174 -2.46 5.06 -12.32
CA LEU A 174 -3.42 3.98 -12.08
C LEU A 174 -2.76 2.70 -11.52
N ASN A 175 -1.71 2.83 -10.71
CA ASN A 175 -1.14 1.72 -9.93
C ASN A 175 -1.64 1.78 -8.48
N GLU A 176 -0.99 1.04 -7.58
CA GLU A 176 -1.39 0.86 -6.19
C GLU A 176 -0.30 1.36 -5.22
N ILE A 177 0.48 2.37 -5.64
CA ILE A 177 1.60 2.90 -4.86
C ILE A 177 1.09 3.70 -3.67
N ASP A 178 1.61 3.43 -2.47
CA ASP A 178 1.20 4.06 -1.22
C ASP A 178 2.20 5.11 -0.69
N THR A 179 3.48 4.96 -1.02
CA THR A 179 4.58 5.82 -0.58
C THR A 179 5.64 5.91 -1.66
N ILE A 180 6.37 7.03 -1.66
CA ILE A 180 7.47 7.25 -2.59
C ILE A 180 8.73 7.63 -1.84
N ASN A 181 9.86 7.10 -2.29
CA ASN A 181 11.17 7.62 -1.94
C ASN A 181 11.93 8.00 -3.21
N PHE A 182 12.18 9.29 -3.44
CA PHE A 182 12.96 9.75 -4.60
C PHE A 182 14.39 9.19 -4.62
N GLY A 183 14.91 8.77 -3.46
CA GLY A 183 16.18 8.04 -3.36
C GLY A 183 16.22 6.77 -4.19
N ASP A 184 15.08 6.10 -4.38
CA ASP A 184 14.99 4.87 -5.16
C ASP A 184 15.20 5.12 -6.67
N LEU A 185 15.08 6.37 -7.11
CA LEU A 185 15.31 6.82 -8.49
C LEU A 185 16.61 7.64 -8.63
N ALA A 186 17.53 7.58 -7.65
CA ALA A 186 18.79 8.33 -7.69
C ALA A 186 19.63 8.05 -8.96
N ASP A 187 19.62 6.81 -9.44
CA ASP A 187 20.28 6.37 -10.68
C ASP A 187 19.62 6.91 -11.97
N SER A 188 18.57 7.72 -11.85
CA SER A 188 17.90 8.45 -12.92
C SER A 188 17.91 9.97 -12.70
N SER A 189 18.70 10.48 -11.75
CA SER A 189 18.80 11.92 -11.44
C SER A 189 19.26 12.80 -12.62
N ASP A 190 20.02 12.24 -13.55
CA ASP A 190 20.54 12.89 -14.76
C ASP A 190 19.71 12.63 -16.03
N SER A 191 18.74 11.72 -15.96
CA SER A 191 17.99 11.26 -17.14
C SER A 191 16.49 11.49 -17.07
N LEU A 192 15.90 11.48 -15.87
CA LEU A 192 14.45 11.49 -15.68
C LEU A 192 13.88 12.85 -16.11
N GLN A 193 12.97 12.82 -17.08
CA GLN A 193 12.30 13.98 -17.66
C GLN A 193 10.82 14.03 -17.27
N SER A 194 10.20 12.87 -17.09
CA SER A 194 8.78 12.78 -16.77
C SER A 194 8.52 11.65 -15.79
N LEU A 195 7.86 11.97 -14.69
CA LEU A 195 7.40 11.03 -13.67
C LEU A 195 5.90 11.23 -13.45
N ILE A 196 5.10 10.26 -13.89
CA ILE A 196 3.64 10.30 -13.82
C ILE A 196 3.16 9.24 -12.82
N LEU A 197 2.52 9.69 -11.75
CA LEU A 197 2.05 8.89 -10.62
C LEU A 197 0.57 9.20 -10.30
N GLU A 198 -0.13 9.79 -11.26
CA GLU A 198 -1.56 10.13 -11.17
C GLU A 198 -2.40 8.89 -10.79
N TYR A 199 -3.43 9.07 -9.97
CA TYR A 199 -4.30 7.98 -9.51
C TYR A 199 -3.47 6.82 -8.90
N ASN A 200 -2.72 7.12 -7.85
CA ASN A 200 -2.19 6.10 -6.93
C ASN A 200 -2.82 6.35 -5.54
N PHE A 201 -2.26 5.76 -4.49
CA PHE A 201 -2.70 5.93 -3.11
C PHE A 201 -1.62 6.62 -2.26
N ILE A 202 -0.78 7.45 -2.90
CA ILE A 202 0.43 7.99 -2.27
C ILE A 202 0.05 8.94 -1.14
N PHE A 203 0.43 8.61 0.09
CA PHE A 203 0.16 9.45 1.27
C PHE A 203 1.42 10.13 1.83
N ASP A 204 2.62 9.63 1.51
CA ASP A 204 3.90 10.17 1.97
C ASP A 204 4.99 10.13 0.88
N ILE A 205 5.89 11.12 0.91
CA ILE A 205 7.04 11.25 0.00
C ILE A 205 8.30 11.47 0.83
N LYS A 206 9.33 10.69 0.53
CA LYS A 206 10.68 10.77 1.09
C LYS A 206 11.68 11.13 0.00
N ASN A 207 12.80 11.73 0.40
CA ASN A 207 13.94 11.98 -0.49
C ASN A 207 15.24 11.55 0.20
N GLN A 208 15.37 10.25 0.49
CA GLN A 208 16.61 9.71 1.05
C GLN A 208 17.75 9.90 0.04
N GLY A 209 18.91 10.34 0.53
CA GLY A 209 20.05 10.65 -0.35
C GLY A 209 20.00 12.04 -1.00
N ARG A 210 18.96 12.86 -0.72
CA ARG A 210 18.84 14.26 -1.20
C ARG A 210 18.99 14.36 -2.71
N VAL A 211 18.27 13.51 -3.43
CA VAL A 211 18.28 13.46 -4.89
C VAL A 211 17.73 14.77 -5.46
N VAL A 212 18.36 15.23 -6.54
CA VAL A 212 17.90 16.36 -7.36
C VAL A 212 17.82 15.88 -8.80
N PHE A 213 16.63 15.94 -9.40
CA PHE A 213 16.42 15.54 -10.79
C PHE A 213 16.71 16.71 -11.73
N SER A 214 17.91 16.72 -12.29
CA SER A 214 18.42 17.84 -13.10
C SER A 214 17.69 18.05 -14.44
N GLN A 215 17.03 17.01 -14.95
CA GLN A 215 16.33 17.01 -16.25
C GLN A 215 14.81 16.91 -16.11
N LEU A 216 14.27 16.86 -14.89
CA LEU A 216 12.83 16.62 -14.69
C LEU A 216 12.02 17.81 -15.17
N GLN A 217 11.13 17.56 -16.12
CA GLN A 217 10.24 18.56 -16.71
C GLN A 217 8.82 18.44 -16.16
N THR A 218 8.34 17.20 -15.98
CA THR A 218 6.97 16.92 -15.55
C THR A 218 6.96 16.00 -14.33
N LEU A 219 6.28 16.43 -13.28
CA LEU A 219 5.93 15.61 -12.13
C LEU A 219 4.41 15.65 -11.94
N ASP A 220 3.75 14.52 -12.12
CA ASP A 220 2.32 14.39 -11.85
C ASP A 220 2.06 13.48 -10.65
N LEU A 221 1.55 14.06 -9.57
CA LEU A 221 1.13 13.42 -8.34
C LEU A 221 -0.38 13.64 -8.09
N SER A 222 -1.15 14.02 -9.11
CA SER A 222 -2.58 14.26 -8.95
C SER A 222 -3.35 13.01 -8.55
N TRP A 223 -4.52 13.20 -7.93
CA TRP A 223 -5.39 12.09 -7.49
C TRP A 223 -4.67 11.08 -6.58
N ASN A 224 -3.92 11.58 -5.61
CA ASN A 224 -3.27 10.80 -4.56
C ASN A 224 -3.84 11.19 -3.17
N LYS A 225 -3.16 10.82 -2.08
CA LYS A 225 -3.61 11.00 -0.70
C LYS A 225 -2.63 11.86 0.14
N LEU A 226 -1.78 12.66 -0.51
CA LEU A 226 -0.76 13.46 0.15
C LEU A 226 -1.40 14.47 1.11
N ALA A 227 -0.92 14.52 2.36
CA ALA A 227 -1.38 15.49 3.35
C ALA A 227 -0.45 16.70 3.52
N PHE A 228 0.82 16.54 3.14
CA PHE A 228 1.87 17.53 3.36
C PHE A 228 2.74 17.67 2.11
N MET A 229 3.00 18.91 1.71
CA MET A 229 3.93 19.24 0.63
C MET A 229 5.29 19.60 1.23
N GLY A 230 6.11 18.59 1.47
CA GLY A 230 7.39 18.70 2.19
C GLY A 230 8.58 19.15 1.35
N ALA A 231 9.70 19.43 2.03
CA ALA A 231 10.97 19.85 1.42
C ALA A 231 11.57 18.78 0.48
N GLU A 232 11.11 17.54 0.56
CA GLU A 232 11.44 16.43 -0.34
C GLU A 232 11.16 16.76 -1.80
N LEU A 233 10.13 17.58 -2.08
CA LEU A 233 9.79 18.03 -3.42
C LEU A 233 10.81 19.00 -4.03
N ASN A 234 11.79 19.48 -3.26
CA ASN A 234 12.93 20.20 -3.82
C ASN A 234 13.77 19.32 -4.77
N ALA A 235 13.61 17.99 -4.71
CA ALA A 235 14.10 17.05 -5.72
C ALA A 235 13.64 17.43 -7.15
N ALA A 236 12.44 18.02 -7.24
CA ALA A 236 11.76 18.44 -8.47
C ALA A 236 11.70 19.97 -8.59
N SER A 237 12.59 20.73 -7.95
CA SER A 237 12.60 22.20 -8.00
C SER A 237 12.75 22.79 -9.41
N GLY A 238 13.36 22.05 -10.33
CA GLY A 238 13.60 22.45 -11.73
C GLY A 238 12.45 22.19 -12.72
N VAL A 239 11.32 21.64 -12.28
CA VAL A 239 10.22 21.22 -13.17
C VAL A 239 9.58 22.37 -13.95
N THR A 240 9.10 22.04 -15.14
CA THR A 240 8.26 22.92 -15.97
C THR A 240 6.78 22.76 -15.62
N SER A 241 6.36 21.56 -15.24
CA SER A 241 4.98 21.22 -14.92
C SER A 241 4.92 20.38 -13.66
N ILE A 242 4.16 20.82 -12.67
CA ILE A 242 3.87 20.04 -11.47
C ILE A 242 2.37 20.01 -11.19
N ASN A 243 1.84 18.82 -10.95
CA ASN A 243 0.42 18.63 -10.67
C ASN A 243 0.27 17.86 -9.35
N LEU A 244 -0.38 18.48 -8.36
CA LEU A 244 -0.76 17.84 -7.09
C LEU A 244 -2.26 18.03 -6.82
N ASN A 245 -3.06 18.22 -7.88
CA ASN A 245 -4.49 18.40 -7.71
C ASN A 245 -5.15 17.14 -7.12
N HIS A 246 -6.31 17.31 -6.49
CA HIS A 246 -7.06 16.21 -5.88
C HIS A 246 -6.22 15.31 -4.95
N ASN A 247 -5.41 15.96 -4.11
CA ASN A 247 -4.77 15.33 -2.96
C ASN A 247 -5.52 15.72 -1.68
N LYS A 248 -4.90 15.49 -0.52
CA LYS A 248 -5.41 15.94 0.76
C LYS A 248 -4.45 16.98 1.36
N LEU A 249 -3.78 17.81 0.59
CA LEU A 249 -2.75 18.72 1.13
C LEU A 249 -3.38 19.75 2.08
N VAL A 250 -2.75 19.93 3.24
CA VAL A 250 -3.12 20.97 4.23
C VAL A 250 -1.99 21.97 4.40
N LEU A 251 -0.76 21.47 4.47
CA LEU A 251 0.42 22.26 4.77
C LEU A 251 1.44 22.13 3.65
N ILE A 252 2.21 23.20 3.51
CA ILE A 252 3.33 23.30 2.58
C ILE A 252 4.53 23.74 3.40
N ASP A 253 5.63 23.02 3.26
CA ASP A 253 6.88 23.38 3.89
C ASP A 253 7.36 24.74 3.35
N ALA A 254 7.90 25.56 4.25
CA ALA A 254 8.43 26.86 3.90
C ALA A 254 9.62 26.76 2.95
N ASP A 255 10.33 25.64 2.89
CA ASP A 255 11.55 25.49 2.10
C ASP A 255 11.32 24.92 0.70
N VAL A 256 10.07 24.67 0.31
CA VAL A 256 9.73 24.30 -1.08
C VAL A 256 9.93 25.52 -1.98
N VAL A 257 10.84 25.39 -2.94
CA VAL A 257 11.15 26.44 -3.93
C VAL A 257 11.15 25.84 -5.33
N PHE A 258 10.47 26.53 -6.25
CA PHE A 258 10.50 26.23 -7.68
C PHE A 258 11.36 27.23 -8.45
N SER A 259 12.01 26.73 -9.50
CA SER A 259 12.79 27.56 -10.40
C SER A 259 11.90 28.30 -11.40
N ARG A 260 12.47 29.30 -12.09
CA ARG A 260 11.76 30.06 -13.14
C ARG A 260 11.41 29.24 -14.39
N SER A 261 11.84 27.98 -14.47
CA SER A 261 11.42 27.05 -15.52
C SER A 261 9.94 26.66 -15.41
N LEU A 262 9.32 26.85 -14.23
CA LEU A 262 7.93 26.49 -13.98
C LEU A 262 6.97 27.24 -14.92
N LYS A 263 6.07 26.49 -15.55
CA LYS A 263 5.03 27.00 -16.47
C LYS A 263 3.64 26.48 -16.16
N TYR A 264 3.52 25.44 -15.35
CA TYR A 264 2.25 24.89 -14.90
C TYR A 264 2.36 24.39 -13.47
N ILE A 265 1.43 24.82 -12.63
CA ILE A 265 1.24 24.32 -11.28
C ILE A 265 -0.24 24.21 -10.98
N ASP A 266 -0.68 23.02 -10.58
CA ASP A 266 -2.06 22.77 -10.20
C ASP A 266 -2.13 22.14 -8.81
N LEU A 267 -2.78 22.85 -7.88
CA LEU A 267 -3.00 22.44 -6.50
C LEU A 267 -4.50 22.37 -6.15
N ARG A 268 -5.39 22.41 -7.15
CA ARG A 268 -6.86 22.37 -6.91
C ARG A 268 -7.29 21.10 -6.17
N GLY A 269 -8.43 21.11 -5.53
CA GLY A 269 -9.01 19.95 -4.85
C GLY A 269 -8.23 19.54 -3.60
N ASN A 270 -7.59 20.49 -2.93
CA ASN A 270 -6.90 20.31 -1.65
C ASN A 270 -7.54 21.16 -0.56
N GLY A 271 -7.19 20.90 0.71
CA GLY A 271 -7.76 21.57 1.88
C GLY A 271 -6.71 22.37 2.64
N PHE A 272 -6.14 23.39 2.01
CA PHE A 272 -4.98 24.11 2.53
C PHE A 272 -5.29 24.99 3.74
N HIS A 273 -4.30 25.09 4.64
CA HIS A 273 -4.25 26.18 5.61
C HIS A 273 -3.82 27.50 4.94
N CYS A 274 -4.61 28.57 5.10
CA CYS A 274 -4.36 29.84 4.39
C CYS A 274 -2.97 30.44 4.68
N ALA A 275 -2.45 30.33 5.91
CA ALA A 275 -1.13 30.85 6.23
C ALA A 275 0.00 30.11 5.50
N ALA A 276 -0.14 28.79 5.30
CA ALA A 276 0.86 27.98 4.60
C ALA A 276 0.96 28.38 3.12
N LEU A 277 -0.18 28.49 2.42
CA LEU A 277 -0.20 28.97 1.02
C LEU A 277 0.40 30.37 0.88
N ARG A 278 0.06 31.28 1.80
CA ARG A 278 0.58 32.66 1.78
C ARG A 278 2.09 32.68 1.92
N LYS A 279 2.65 31.88 2.83
CA LYS A 279 4.10 31.74 3.02
C LYS A 279 4.77 31.14 1.79
N PHE A 280 4.20 30.09 1.22
CA PHE A 280 4.68 29.45 0.00
C PHE A 280 4.75 30.44 -1.17
N PHE A 281 3.68 31.21 -1.43
CA PHE A 281 3.65 32.19 -2.52
C PHE A 281 4.50 33.44 -2.25
N THR A 282 4.82 33.74 -0.99
CA THR A 282 5.76 34.82 -0.66
C THR A 282 7.16 34.48 -1.16
N LYS A 283 7.61 33.23 -0.98
CA LYS A 283 8.90 32.75 -1.52
C LYS A 283 8.82 32.43 -3.02
N ASN A 284 7.67 31.94 -3.50
CA ASN A 284 7.45 31.55 -4.89
C ASN A 284 6.48 32.52 -5.60
N SER A 285 6.82 33.82 -5.64
CA SER A 285 5.92 34.86 -6.17
C SER A 285 5.53 34.63 -7.63
N HIS A 286 6.45 34.14 -8.46
CA HIS A 286 6.21 33.77 -9.86
C HIS A 286 5.20 32.61 -9.99
N ALA A 287 5.23 31.64 -9.06
CA ALA A 287 4.33 30.50 -9.06
C ALA A 287 2.87 30.90 -8.83
N LYS A 288 2.61 32.02 -8.13
CA LYS A 288 1.25 32.53 -7.91
C LYS A 288 0.56 32.88 -9.22
N THR A 289 1.24 33.63 -10.10
CA THR A 289 0.71 34.01 -11.41
C THR A 289 0.50 32.78 -12.31
N ILE A 290 1.46 31.84 -12.28
CA ILE A 290 1.36 30.59 -13.03
C ILE A 290 0.20 29.74 -12.54
N ALA A 291 -0.03 29.68 -11.22
CA ALA A 291 -1.16 28.98 -10.63
C ALA A 291 -2.49 29.54 -11.12
N THR A 292 -2.67 30.87 -11.11
CA THR A 292 -3.89 31.52 -11.61
C THR A 292 -4.15 31.18 -13.08
N ALA A 293 -3.10 31.23 -13.92
CA ALA A 293 -3.21 30.86 -15.33
C ALA A 293 -3.52 29.35 -15.52
N SER A 294 -2.97 28.49 -14.66
CA SER A 294 -3.20 27.04 -14.69
C SER A 294 -4.65 26.71 -14.32
N VAL A 295 -5.19 27.36 -13.29
CA VAL A 295 -6.60 27.24 -12.89
C VAL A 295 -7.53 27.75 -13.99
N GLN A 296 -7.25 28.94 -14.54
CA GLN A 296 -8.02 29.50 -15.67
C GLN A 296 -8.07 28.56 -16.87
N ARG A 297 -6.93 27.93 -17.23
CA ARG A 297 -6.87 26.96 -18.33
C ARG A 297 -7.73 25.73 -18.05
N ALA A 298 -7.79 25.29 -16.80
CA ALA A 298 -8.43 24.04 -16.44
C ALA A 298 -9.91 24.16 -16.07
N THR A 299 -10.39 25.33 -15.64
CA THR A 299 -11.79 25.54 -15.19
C THR A 299 -12.52 26.62 -15.97
N GLY A 300 -11.83 27.44 -16.76
CA GLY A 300 -12.39 28.65 -17.35
C GLY A 300 -12.56 29.82 -16.36
N SER A 301 -12.13 29.67 -15.10
CA SER A 301 -12.17 30.69 -14.05
C SER A 301 -10.77 30.90 -13.46
N SER A 302 -10.43 32.13 -13.08
CA SER A 302 -9.13 32.46 -12.49
C SER A 302 -8.94 31.89 -11.08
N GLU A 303 -10.01 31.35 -10.50
CA GLU A 303 -10.07 30.79 -9.15
C GLU A 303 -10.79 29.43 -9.14
N GLU A 304 -10.38 28.58 -8.20
CA GLU A 304 -10.98 27.27 -7.93
C GLU A 304 -12.39 27.40 -7.32
N GLN A 305 -13.31 26.48 -7.61
CA GLN A 305 -14.59 26.44 -6.89
C GLN A 305 -14.44 25.77 -5.52
N CYS A 306 -14.66 26.53 -4.43
CA CYS A 306 -14.50 26.01 -3.08
C CYS A 306 -15.73 25.24 -2.58
N THR A 307 -15.47 24.16 -1.88
CA THR A 307 -16.49 23.39 -1.16
C THR A 307 -16.44 23.74 0.32
N GLY A 308 -17.39 24.54 0.82
CA GLY A 308 -17.57 24.78 2.26
C GLY A 308 -16.80 25.97 2.87
N THR A 309 -15.94 26.65 2.10
CA THR A 309 -15.23 27.87 2.52
C THR A 309 -15.33 28.96 1.46
N THR A 310 -15.26 30.22 1.90
CA THR A 310 -15.12 31.39 1.02
C THR A 310 -13.70 31.96 1.01
N LEU A 311 -12.81 31.45 1.88
CA LEU A 311 -11.44 31.94 2.01
C LEU A 311 -10.54 31.40 0.91
N ARG A 312 -9.59 32.25 0.48
CA ARG A 312 -8.65 31.96 -0.60
C ARG A 312 -7.27 32.53 -0.33
N SER A 313 -6.25 31.86 -0.86
CA SER A 313 -4.89 32.40 -0.92
C SER A 313 -4.31 32.15 -2.31
N GLY A 314 -4.28 33.19 -3.14
CA GLY A 314 -4.05 33.02 -4.58
C GLY A 314 -5.30 32.43 -5.26
N PRO A 315 -5.16 31.55 -6.26
CA PRO A 315 -6.31 30.98 -6.96
C PRO A 315 -6.96 29.79 -6.23
N PHE A 316 -6.39 29.34 -5.10
CA PHE A 316 -6.79 28.12 -4.41
C PHE A 316 -7.62 28.39 -3.15
N CYS A 317 -8.51 27.45 -2.84
CA CYS A 317 -9.31 27.44 -1.63
C CYS A 317 -8.46 27.18 -0.39
N CYS A 318 -8.80 27.80 0.74
CA CYS A 318 -8.11 27.57 2.00
C CYS A 318 -9.01 27.81 3.22
N GLU A 319 -8.55 27.36 4.39
CA GLU A 319 -9.20 27.61 5.68
C GLU A 319 -8.16 27.99 6.75
N ASP A 320 -8.58 28.79 7.74
CA ASP A 320 -7.76 29.09 8.91
C ASP A 320 -7.98 28.02 9.99
N LEU A 321 -7.21 26.93 9.87
CA LEU A 321 -7.28 25.78 10.75
C LEU A 321 -6.49 26.03 12.05
N PRO A 322 -7.08 25.85 13.24
CA PRO A 322 -6.37 26.00 14.52
C PRO A 322 -5.26 24.97 14.71
N ALA A 323 -5.50 23.71 14.32
CA ALA A 323 -4.54 22.61 14.47
C ALA A 323 -4.60 21.62 13.27
N PRO A 324 -4.12 22.03 12.08
CA PRO A 324 -4.34 21.32 10.81
C PRO A 324 -3.96 19.83 10.76
N PHE A 325 -2.91 19.41 11.48
CA PHE A 325 -2.53 18.00 11.57
C PHE A 325 -3.28 17.25 12.67
N ALA A 326 -3.46 17.90 13.83
CA ALA A 326 -4.12 17.28 14.98
C ALA A 326 -5.59 16.99 14.64
N ASP A 327 -6.29 17.92 14.00
CA ASP A 327 -7.72 17.76 13.67
C ASP A 327 -7.96 16.56 12.74
N ARG A 328 -7.10 16.35 11.73
CA ARG A 328 -7.18 15.17 10.86
C ARG A 328 -6.77 13.88 11.53
N LEU A 329 -5.71 13.90 12.32
CA LEU A 329 -5.28 12.71 13.06
C LEU A 329 -6.34 12.33 14.09
N ILE A 330 -6.98 13.32 14.73
CA ILE A 330 -8.11 13.13 15.63
C ILE A 330 -9.29 12.53 14.87
N ASP A 331 -9.63 13.01 13.68
CA ASP A 331 -10.74 12.44 12.90
C ASP A 331 -10.45 11.00 12.43
N LEU A 332 -9.20 10.68 12.07
CA LEU A 332 -8.79 9.30 11.77
C LEU A 332 -8.80 8.41 13.02
N LYS A 333 -8.27 8.89 14.15
CA LYS A 333 -8.26 8.17 15.43
C LYS A 333 -9.65 7.99 16.00
N ARG A 334 -10.57 8.95 15.78
CA ARG A 334 -11.99 8.81 16.11
C ARG A 334 -12.64 7.69 15.33
N LYS A 335 -12.28 7.51 14.04
CA LYS A 335 -12.76 6.40 13.20
C LYS A 335 -12.16 5.05 13.62
N GLU A 336 -10.90 5.02 14.05
CA GLU A 336 -10.19 3.83 14.54
C GLU A 336 -10.67 3.36 15.92
N HIS A 337 -10.96 4.29 16.83
CA HIS A 337 -11.35 4.02 18.22
C HIS A 337 -12.87 4.17 18.48
N ALA A 338 -13.68 4.26 17.43
CA ALA A 338 -15.13 4.32 17.58
C ALA A 338 -15.66 3.03 18.22
N LEU A 339 -16.48 3.17 19.27
CA LEU A 339 -17.11 2.04 19.98
C LEU A 339 -18.02 1.18 19.08
N TYR A 340 -18.50 1.74 17.97
CA TYR A 340 -19.31 1.05 16.96
C TYR A 340 -18.57 1.05 15.63
N SER A 341 -18.43 -0.12 15.01
CA SER A 341 -17.84 -0.22 13.68
C SER A 341 -18.76 0.43 12.62
N GLY A 342 -18.16 1.13 11.66
CA GLY A 342 -18.80 1.42 10.39
C GLY A 342 -19.43 2.81 10.19
N HIS A 343 -19.44 3.72 11.16
CA HIS A 343 -19.85 5.11 10.87
C HIS A 343 -18.65 5.98 10.45
N GLY A 344 -18.13 5.71 9.26
CA GLY A 344 -17.72 6.86 8.44
C GLY A 344 -18.97 7.71 8.23
N SER A 345 -18.86 9.04 8.29
CA SER A 345 -20.03 9.88 8.03
C SER A 345 -20.57 9.55 6.62
N GLU A 346 -21.89 9.64 6.40
CA GLU A 346 -22.49 9.40 5.07
C GLU A 346 -21.77 10.24 3.98
N LYS A 347 -21.29 11.42 4.38
CA LYS A 347 -20.42 12.29 3.60
C LYS A 347 -19.07 11.65 3.23
N ASP A 348 -18.38 11.00 4.18
CA ASP A 348 -17.11 10.28 3.92
C ASP A 348 -17.32 9.13 2.92
N ARG A 349 -18.44 8.38 3.05
CA ARG A 349 -18.77 7.29 2.13
C ARG A 349 -19.02 7.81 0.72
N ALA A 350 -19.82 8.87 0.58
CA ALA A 350 -20.09 9.51 -0.70
C ALA A 350 -18.81 10.07 -1.36
N GLU A 351 -17.89 10.64 -0.57
CA GLU A 351 -16.58 11.10 -1.07
C GLU A 351 -15.73 9.92 -1.57
N CYS A 352 -15.66 8.83 -0.79
CA CYS A 352 -14.96 7.60 -1.17
C CYS A 352 -15.51 7.00 -2.47
N GLU A 353 -16.84 6.86 -2.59
CA GLU A 353 -17.49 6.36 -3.80
C GLU A 353 -17.20 7.25 -5.01
N LYS A 354 -17.24 8.57 -4.84
CA LYS A 354 -16.92 9.52 -5.92
C LYS A 354 -15.46 9.38 -6.40
N GLU A 355 -14.52 9.23 -5.47
CA GLU A 355 -13.10 9.02 -5.80
C GLU A 355 -12.88 7.68 -6.51
N ASN A 356 -13.49 6.60 -6.03
CA ASN A 356 -13.42 5.28 -6.66
C ASN A 356 -14.02 5.31 -8.07
N ASN A 357 -15.17 5.97 -8.25
CA ASN A 357 -15.80 6.15 -9.56
C ASN A 357 -14.96 7.02 -10.51
N ALA A 358 -14.23 8.01 -10.00
CA ALA A 358 -13.30 8.80 -10.80
C ALA A 358 -12.13 7.93 -11.31
N ARG A 359 -11.51 7.15 -10.42
CA ARG A 359 -10.47 6.18 -10.78
C ARG A 359 -10.97 5.18 -11.81
N GLN A 360 -12.16 4.60 -11.58
CA GLN A 360 -12.75 3.61 -12.49
C GLN A 360 -12.99 4.17 -13.90
N ARG A 361 -13.50 5.41 -14.01
CA ARG A 361 -13.63 6.10 -15.30
C ARG A 361 -12.29 6.34 -15.99
N ALA A 362 -11.24 6.66 -15.22
CA ALA A 362 -9.89 6.80 -15.77
C ALA A 362 -9.33 5.48 -16.30
N ILE A 363 -9.60 4.36 -15.60
CA ILE A 363 -9.27 3.00 -16.09
C ILE A 363 -10.00 2.70 -17.40
N GLU A 364 -11.30 2.98 -17.46
CA GLU A 364 -12.11 2.74 -18.66
C GLU A 364 -11.64 3.57 -19.85
N ALA A 365 -11.36 4.86 -19.64
CA ALA A 365 -10.79 5.74 -20.66
C ALA A 365 -9.43 5.24 -21.15
N LEU A 366 -8.57 4.77 -20.24
CA LEU A 366 -7.28 4.18 -20.61
C LEU A 366 -7.45 2.89 -21.43
N LYS A 367 -8.35 1.99 -21.02
CA LYS A 367 -8.65 0.77 -21.77
C LYS A 367 -9.17 1.07 -23.17
N GLN A 368 -9.98 2.12 -23.33
CA GLN A 368 -10.42 2.59 -24.65
C GLN A 368 -9.27 3.17 -25.48
N GLN A 369 -8.41 4.00 -24.87
CA GLN A 369 -7.24 4.60 -25.53
C GLN A 369 -6.28 3.54 -26.11
N TYR A 370 -6.08 2.44 -25.39
CA TYR A 370 -5.20 1.34 -25.81
C TYR A 370 -5.95 0.17 -26.47
N SER A 371 -7.24 0.34 -26.81
CA SER A 371 -8.01 -0.72 -27.45
C SER A 371 -7.47 -1.04 -28.84
N THR A 372 -7.45 -2.32 -29.19
CA THR A 372 -7.02 -2.81 -30.50
C THR A 372 -8.16 -3.55 -31.19
N THR A 373 -8.22 -3.47 -32.52
CA THR A 373 -9.18 -4.24 -33.31
C THR A 373 -8.77 -5.71 -33.36
N ILE A 374 -9.62 -6.59 -32.83
CA ILE A 374 -9.44 -8.05 -32.83
C ILE A 374 -10.68 -8.66 -33.49
N ASP A 375 -10.47 -9.63 -34.38
CA ASP A 375 -11.55 -10.35 -35.05
C ASP A 375 -12.39 -11.15 -34.04
N GLU A 376 -13.67 -11.36 -34.34
CA GLU A 376 -14.60 -11.99 -33.41
C GLU A 376 -14.18 -13.41 -33.01
N ALA A 377 -13.63 -14.19 -33.95
CA ALA A 377 -13.22 -15.56 -33.66
C ALA A 377 -12.05 -15.61 -32.68
N THR A 378 -11.06 -14.73 -32.84
CA THR A 378 -9.96 -14.58 -31.87
C THR A 378 -10.45 -14.05 -30.53
N ARG A 379 -11.37 -13.08 -30.53
CA ARG A 379 -11.98 -12.55 -29.29
C ARG A 379 -12.65 -13.66 -28.47
N TRP A 380 -13.41 -14.56 -29.10
CA TRP A 380 -14.03 -15.68 -28.40
C TRP A 380 -13.00 -16.67 -27.83
N LYS A 381 -11.89 -16.92 -28.54
CA LYS A 381 -10.79 -17.75 -28.03
C LYS A 381 -10.11 -17.12 -26.82
N GLN A 382 -9.83 -15.82 -26.88
CA GLN A 382 -9.28 -15.05 -25.76
C GLN A 382 -10.22 -15.05 -24.56
N GLU A 383 -11.51 -14.82 -24.79
CA GLU A 383 -12.54 -14.81 -23.74
C GLU A 383 -12.64 -16.16 -23.02
N LYS A 384 -12.58 -17.26 -23.77
CA LYS A 384 -12.57 -18.62 -23.19
C LYS A 384 -11.41 -18.80 -22.21
N ILE A 385 -10.18 -18.47 -22.63
CA ILE A 385 -8.98 -18.60 -21.79
C ILE A 385 -9.13 -17.72 -20.52
N ARG A 386 -9.64 -16.50 -20.69
CA ARG A 386 -9.89 -15.58 -19.58
C ARG A 386 -10.89 -16.14 -18.57
N LEU A 387 -12.03 -16.67 -19.05
CA LEU A 387 -13.06 -17.25 -18.19
C LEU A 387 -12.57 -18.50 -17.45
N GLU A 388 -11.73 -19.32 -18.09
CA GLU A 388 -11.10 -20.48 -17.45
C GLU A 388 -10.18 -20.06 -16.28
N GLN A 389 -9.37 -19.02 -16.46
CA GLN A 389 -8.52 -18.45 -15.40
C GLN A 389 -9.33 -17.84 -14.25
N ASN A 390 -10.39 -17.09 -14.59
CA ASN A 390 -11.30 -16.52 -13.60
C ASN A 390 -12.01 -17.61 -12.79
N LYS A 391 -12.47 -18.68 -13.45
CA LYS A 391 -13.08 -19.84 -12.79
C LYS A 391 -12.12 -20.47 -11.79
N LYS A 392 -10.87 -20.75 -12.21
CA LYS A 392 -9.84 -21.32 -11.33
C LYS A 392 -9.60 -20.43 -10.10
N THR A 393 -9.48 -19.12 -10.30
CA THR A 393 -9.29 -18.14 -9.21
C THR A 393 -10.49 -18.14 -8.24
N LEU A 394 -11.71 -18.19 -8.75
CA LEU A 394 -12.92 -18.27 -7.93
C LEU A 394 -13.01 -19.57 -7.14
N GLU A 395 -12.65 -20.70 -7.74
CA GLU A 395 -12.61 -22.01 -7.05
C GLU A 395 -11.59 -21.99 -5.90
N GLU A 396 -10.41 -21.39 -6.11
CA GLU A 396 -9.40 -21.20 -5.07
C GLU A 396 -9.89 -20.28 -3.94
N GLN A 397 -10.57 -19.18 -4.27
CA GLN A 397 -11.16 -18.27 -3.28
C GLN A 397 -12.26 -18.93 -2.45
N VAL A 398 -13.15 -19.70 -3.09
CA VAL A 398 -14.21 -20.46 -2.40
C VAL A 398 -13.59 -21.53 -1.50
N ALA A 399 -12.55 -22.22 -1.96
CA ALA A 399 -11.83 -23.22 -1.15
C ALA A 399 -11.12 -22.57 0.04
N ASN A 400 -10.52 -21.39 -0.14
CA ASN A 400 -9.91 -20.64 0.96
C ASN A 400 -10.94 -20.15 1.98
N GLY A 401 -12.05 -19.57 1.50
CA GLY A 401 -13.15 -19.13 2.35
C GLY A 401 -13.76 -20.28 3.16
N ARG A 402 -13.90 -21.46 2.55
CA ARG A 402 -14.34 -22.67 3.27
C ARG A 402 -13.34 -23.10 4.34
N ARG A 403 -12.04 -23.14 4.04
CA ARG A 403 -11.00 -23.47 5.04
C ARG A 403 -11.03 -22.50 6.23
N THR A 404 -11.07 -21.20 5.99
CA THR A 404 -11.16 -20.19 7.05
C THR A 404 -12.45 -20.34 7.87
N HIS A 405 -13.55 -20.69 7.22
CA HIS A 405 -14.82 -20.95 7.92
C HIS A 405 -14.72 -22.18 8.83
N ASP A 406 -14.17 -23.29 8.33
CA ASP A 406 -14.00 -24.54 9.08
C ASP A 406 -13.02 -24.36 10.25
N GLU A 407 -11.91 -23.64 10.04
CA GLU A 407 -10.94 -23.28 11.09
C GLU A 407 -11.59 -22.46 12.21
N LEU A 408 -12.40 -21.46 11.85
CA LEU A 408 -13.10 -20.62 12.82
C LEU A 408 -14.17 -21.41 13.57
N ASP A 409 -14.92 -22.29 12.89
CA ASP A 409 -15.93 -23.14 13.51
C ASP A 409 -15.33 -24.12 14.54
N GLU A 410 -14.24 -24.80 14.17
CA GLU A 410 -13.53 -25.71 15.09
C GLU A 410 -12.95 -24.98 16.31
N GLU A 411 -12.31 -23.83 16.11
CA GLU A 411 -11.75 -23.04 17.23
C GLU A 411 -12.85 -22.54 18.17
N MET A 412 -13.99 -22.11 17.63
CA MET A 412 -15.11 -21.65 18.44
C MET A 412 -15.79 -22.79 19.20
N LYS A 413 -15.97 -23.96 18.57
CA LYS A 413 -16.48 -25.16 19.25
C LYS A 413 -15.55 -25.61 20.37
N ARG A 414 -14.25 -25.63 20.14
CA ARG A 414 -13.24 -25.96 21.15
C ARG A 414 -13.27 -24.97 22.33
N THR A 415 -13.35 -23.67 22.03
CA THR A 415 -13.46 -22.61 23.06
C THR A 415 -14.73 -22.77 23.89
N ALA A 416 -15.87 -23.03 23.24
CA ALA A 416 -17.15 -23.25 23.92
C ALA A 416 -17.13 -24.49 24.82
N GLN A 417 -16.45 -25.57 24.40
CA GLN A 417 -16.25 -26.77 25.21
C GLN A 417 -15.39 -26.50 26.44
N GLN A 418 -14.29 -25.75 26.32
CA GLN A 418 -13.45 -25.37 27.46
C GLN A 418 -14.19 -24.53 28.51
N MET A 419 -15.21 -23.79 28.09
CA MET A 419 -16.05 -22.96 28.96
C MET A 419 -17.30 -23.67 29.47
N GLU A 420 -17.42 -24.97 29.21
CA GLU A 420 -18.55 -25.80 29.63
C GLU A 420 -19.91 -25.24 29.16
N LEU A 421 -19.96 -24.59 27.99
CA LEU A 421 -21.21 -24.07 27.39
C LEU A 421 -22.14 -25.19 26.87
N GLY A 422 -21.94 -26.42 27.33
CA GLY A 422 -22.62 -27.64 26.89
C GLY A 422 -24.02 -27.79 27.51
N GLY A 423 -25.04 -27.25 26.84
CA GLY A 423 -26.43 -27.52 27.24
C GLY A 423 -27.51 -27.07 26.26
N THR A 424 -27.23 -26.16 25.32
CA THR A 424 -28.26 -25.62 24.42
C THR A 424 -27.88 -25.77 22.94
N GLY A 425 -28.14 -26.96 22.39
CA GLY A 425 -28.28 -27.14 20.94
C GLY A 425 -27.05 -26.74 20.10
N ALA A 426 -25.85 -27.18 20.49
CA ALA A 426 -24.60 -26.91 19.77
C ALA A 426 -24.51 -27.55 18.36
N GLY A 427 -25.54 -28.27 17.92
CA GLY A 427 -25.57 -28.91 16.60
C GLY A 427 -25.94 -27.98 15.44
N ASP A 428 -26.49 -26.79 15.72
CA ASP A 428 -27.08 -25.93 14.65
C ASP A 428 -26.97 -24.41 14.95
N GLN A 429 -26.09 -24.00 15.87
CA GLN A 429 -25.93 -22.58 16.18
C GLN A 429 -25.05 -21.87 15.14
N ASN A 430 -25.59 -20.79 14.58
CA ASN A 430 -24.81 -19.83 13.78
C ASN A 430 -23.57 -19.38 14.57
N LEU A 431 -22.40 -19.42 13.91
CA LEU A 431 -21.10 -18.96 14.42
C LEU A 431 -21.19 -17.67 15.25
N LEU A 432 -21.94 -16.68 14.76
CA LEU A 432 -22.11 -15.40 15.44
C LEU A 432 -22.77 -15.51 16.82
N ASN A 433 -23.72 -16.44 16.98
CA ASN A 433 -24.38 -16.68 18.27
C ASN A 433 -23.43 -17.38 19.24
N LEU A 434 -22.63 -18.33 18.75
CA LEU A 434 -21.62 -19.00 19.56
C LEU A 434 -20.57 -18.00 20.07
N LEU A 435 -20.14 -17.05 19.24
CA LEU A 435 -19.24 -15.96 19.66
C LEU A 435 -19.85 -15.14 20.80
N ARG A 436 -21.12 -14.75 20.67
CA ARG A 436 -21.83 -13.96 21.68
C ARG A 436 -21.92 -14.72 23.01
N LEU A 437 -22.17 -16.03 22.98
CA LEU A 437 -22.23 -16.87 24.19
C LEU A 437 -20.86 -16.98 24.85
N ILE A 438 -19.79 -17.19 24.07
CA ILE A 438 -18.41 -17.23 24.55
C ILE A 438 -18.02 -15.91 25.24
N VAL A 439 -18.25 -14.77 24.56
CA VAL A 439 -17.94 -13.44 25.10
C VAL A 439 -18.73 -13.19 26.39
N LYS A 440 -20.03 -13.50 26.39
CA LYS A 440 -20.87 -13.35 27.57
C LYS A 440 -20.36 -14.18 28.75
N ARG A 441 -19.94 -15.43 28.51
CA ARG A 441 -19.40 -16.29 29.58
C ARG A 441 -18.10 -15.75 30.15
N TYR A 442 -17.22 -15.20 29.31
CA TYR A 442 -16.01 -14.52 29.76
C TYR A 442 -16.34 -13.29 30.63
N GLU A 443 -17.30 -12.46 30.22
CA GLU A 443 -17.75 -11.32 31.00
C GLU A 443 -18.30 -11.75 32.37
N ASP A 444 -19.14 -12.80 32.39
CA ASP A 444 -19.71 -13.35 33.63
C ASP A 444 -18.58 -13.85 34.57
N MET A 445 -17.61 -14.63 34.06
CA MET A 445 -16.46 -15.12 34.84
C MET A 445 -15.59 -13.97 35.38
N TYR A 446 -15.38 -12.91 34.60
CA TYR A 446 -14.63 -11.74 35.04
C TYR A 446 -15.35 -10.99 36.18
N ILE A 447 -16.67 -10.84 36.07
CA ILE A 447 -17.49 -10.22 37.13
C ILE A 447 -17.45 -11.08 38.40
N GLU A 448 -17.55 -12.41 38.28
CA GLU A 448 -17.43 -13.35 39.40
C GLU A 448 -16.07 -13.17 40.12
N GLN A 449 -14.96 -13.16 39.37
CA GLN A 449 -13.62 -12.96 39.90
C GLN A 449 -13.44 -11.58 40.58
N GLN A 450 -13.99 -10.52 39.97
CA GLN A 450 -13.91 -9.18 40.55
C GLN A 450 -14.73 -9.06 41.84
N SER A 451 -15.86 -9.77 41.93
CA SER A 451 -16.65 -9.87 43.17
C SER A 451 -15.87 -10.57 44.29
N GLU A 452 -15.20 -11.69 43.99
CA GLU A 452 -14.35 -12.40 44.94
C GLU A 452 -13.19 -11.53 45.42
N GLN A 453 -12.51 -10.84 44.51
CA GLN A 453 -11.42 -9.92 44.86
C GLN A 453 -11.91 -8.78 45.77
N ASN A 454 -13.07 -8.19 45.46
CA ASN A 454 -13.67 -7.14 46.28
C ASN A 454 -14.06 -7.61 47.69
N ASN A 455 -14.50 -8.87 47.81
CA ASN A 455 -14.78 -9.47 49.11
C ASN A 455 -13.48 -9.71 49.90
N ALA A 456 -12.44 -10.23 49.25
CA ALA A 456 -11.13 -10.44 49.89
C ALA A 456 -10.49 -9.12 50.37
N ILE A 457 -10.62 -8.03 49.58
CA ILE A 457 -10.17 -6.69 49.99
C ILE A 457 -10.96 -6.22 51.21
N ARG A 458 -12.29 -6.39 51.22
CA ARG A 458 -13.13 -6.03 52.38
C ARG A 458 -12.74 -6.80 53.64
N ASP A 459 -12.51 -8.09 53.52
CA ASP A 459 -12.07 -8.93 54.65
C ASP A 459 -10.71 -8.48 55.17
N TRP A 460 -9.75 -8.20 54.28
CA TRP A 460 -8.44 -7.69 54.66
C TRP A 460 -8.52 -6.36 55.41
N VAL A 461 -9.32 -5.41 54.92
CA VAL A 461 -9.54 -4.11 55.60
C VAL A 461 -10.16 -4.32 56.99
N MET A 462 -11.12 -5.23 57.12
CA MET A 462 -11.74 -5.57 58.40
C MET A 462 -10.72 -6.17 59.39
N TYR A 463 -9.85 -7.08 58.93
CA TYR A 463 -8.78 -7.63 59.76
C TYR A 463 -7.74 -6.58 60.18
N GLN A 464 -7.37 -5.65 59.30
CA GLN A 464 -6.46 -4.55 59.63
C GLN A 464 -7.01 -3.62 60.73
N GLN A 465 -8.31 -3.31 60.69
CA GLN A 465 -8.95 -2.55 61.77
C GLN A 465 -8.90 -3.30 63.10
N LYS A 466 -9.15 -4.61 63.07
CA LYS A 466 -9.09 -5.46 64.28
C LYS A 466 -7.67 -5.58 64.84
N GLU A 467 -6.67 -5.65 63.99
CA GLU A 467 -5.25 -5.64 64.38
C GLU A 467 -4.88 -4.33 65.09
N THR A 468 -5.38 -3.20 64.59
CA THR A 468 -5.18 -1.88 65.22
C THR A 468 -5.81 -1.81 66.61
N GLN A 469 -7.05 -2.30 66.76
CA GLN A 469 -7.72 -2.39 68.06
C GLN A 469 -6.95 -3.28 69.06
N LEU A 470 -6.43 -4.43 68.58
CA LEU A 470 -5.62 -5.31 69.41
C LEU A 470 -4.28 -4.66 69.80
N ALA A 471 -3.69 -3.86 68.93
CA ALA A 471 -2.46 -3.12 69.23
C ALA A 471 -2.70 -2.03 70.29
N GLU A 472 -3.82 -1.31 70.22
CA GLU A 472 -4.23 -0.33 71.22
C GLU A 472 -4.46 -0.97 72.60
N GLU A 473 -5.18 -2.09 72.65
CA GLU A 473 -5.42 -2.81 73.90
C GLU A 473 -4.11 -3.40 74.48
N ASN A 474 -3.22 -3.90 73.63
CA ASN A 474 -1.89 -4.35 74.05
C ASN A 474 -1.05 -3.19 74.62
N ALA A 475 -1.09 -2.01 74.00
CA ALA A 475 -0.40 -0.82 74.52
C ALA A 475 -0.97 -0.39 75.89
N ARG A 476 -2.30 -0.46 76.06
CA ARG A 476 -2.97 -0.21 77.34
C ARG A 476 -2.52 -1.20 78.42
N LEU A 477 -2.49 -2.50 78.10
CA LEU A 477 -2.03 -3.53 79.02
C LEU A 477 -0.55 -3.36 79.40
N LYS A 478 0.31 -2.98 78.45
CA LYS A 478 1.72 -2.67 78.74
C LYS A 478 1.86 -1.51 79.72
N LYS A 479 1.11 -0.42 79.51
CA LYS A 479 1.11 0.73 80.42
C LYS A 479 0.64 0.35 81.82
N LEU A 480 -0.43 -0.44 81.93
CA LEU A 480 -0.90 -0.95 83.21
C LEU A 480 0.18 -1.78 83.91
N ASN A 481 0.93 -2.60 83.16
CA ASN A 481 2.01 -3.39 83.72
C ASN A 481 3.18 -2.52 84.23
N GLU A 482 3.51 -1.42 83.54
CA GLU A 482 4.48 -0.43 84.00
C GLU A 482 4.02 0.27 85.30
N GLU A 483 2.74 0.65 85.38
CA GLU A 483 2.14 1.23 86.59
C GLU A 483 2.19 0.25 87.77
N VAL A 484 1.89 -1.03 87.54
CA VAL A 484 2.02 -2.09 88.56
C VAL A 484 3.47 -2.25 89.01
N ASN A 485 4.43 -2.26 88.08
CA ASN A 485 5.85 -2.35 88.42
C ASN A 485 6.32 -1.16 89.28
N LEU A 486 5.87 0.06 88.97
CA LEU A 486 6.15 1.25 89.77
C LEU A 486 5.51 1.16 91.17
N ALA A 487 4.27 0.68 91.26
CA ALA A 487 3.59 0.47 92.54
C ALA A 487 4.32 -0.57 93.40
N VAL A 488 4.78 -1.68 92.80
CA VAL A 488 5.58 -2.70 93.48
C VAL A 488 6.92 -2.13 93.95
N ALA A 489 7.61 -1.33 93.13
CA ALA A 489 8.85 -0.67 93.54
C ALA A 489 8.65 0.30 94.71
N SER A 490 7.57 1.09 94.68
CA SER A 490 7.19 2.00 95.77
C SER A 490 6.87 1.26 97.07
N ALA A 491 6.10 0.17 97.00
CA ALA A 491 5.81 -0.68 98.13
C ALA A 491 7.10 -1.30 98.71
N ASN A 492 8.03 -1.72 97.85
CA ASN A 492 9.32 -2.26 98.28
C ASN A 492 10.21 -1.21 98.95
N SER A 493 10.22 0.03 98.45
CA SER A 493 10.91 1.16 99.10
C SER A 493 10.35 1.45 100.48
N THR A 494 9.01 1.45 100.61
CA THR A 494 8.33 1.64 101.89
C THR A 494 8.70 0.54 102.89
N LEU A 495 8.75 -0.71 102.42
CA LEU A 495 9.19 -1.86 103.23
C LEU A 495 10.65 -1.70 103.69
N GLN A 496 11.55 -1.23 102.81
CA GLN A 496 12.94 -0.97 103.17
C GLN A 496 13.07 0.13 104.24
N GLU A 497 12.33 1.23 104.13
CA GLU A 497 12.33 2.29 105.13
C GLU A 497 11.83 1.80 106.50
N LEU A 498 10.78 0.99 106.51
CA LEU A 498 10.26 0.36 107.73
C LEU A 498 11.31 -0.56 108.36
N ASN A 499 12.00 -1.39 107.55
CA ASN A 499 13.08 -2.26 108.03
C ASN A 499 14.29 -1.46 108.58
N VAL A 500 14.62 -0.32 107.98
CA VAL A 500 15.68 0.57 108.50
C VAL A 500 15.26 1.19 109.82
N ARG A 501 14.01 1.66 109.95
CA ARG A 501 13.46 2.16 111.21
C ARG A 501 13.48 1.10 112.29
N GLU A 502 13.07 -0.12 111.98
CA GLU A 502 13.10 -1.26 112.89
C GLU A 502 14.53 -1.55 113.38
N LYS A 503 15.51 -1.62 112.47
CA LYS A 503 16.93 -1.78 112.83
C LYS A 503 17.44 -0.63 113.70
N ASN A 504 17.12 0.62 113.37
CA ASN A 504 17.55 1.77 114.15
C ASN A 504 16.93 1.77 115.56
N LEU A 505 15.65 1.41 115.69
CA LEU A 505 14.97 1.20 116.98
C LEU A 505 15.64 0.08 117.78
N ALA A 506 15.95 -1.05 117.16
CA ALA A 506 16.64 -2.16 117.80
C ALA A 506 18.06 -1.75 118.27
N THR A 507 18.77 -0.94 117.49
CA THR A 507 20.12 -0.45 117.83
C THR A 507 20.06 0.59 118.96
N PHE A 508 19.07 1.50 118.94
CA PHE A 508 18.85 2.51 119.99
C PHE A 508 18.43 1.86 121.33
N LEU A 509 17.57 0.85 121.27
CA LEU A 509 17.20 0.06 122.45
C LEU A 509 18.37 -0.80 122.97
N GLY A 510 19.28 -1.24 122.08
CA GLY A 510 20.50 -1.96 122.46
C GLY A 510 21.66 -1.08 122.96
N SER A 511 21.69 0.21 122.63
CA SER A 511 22.69 1.17 123.13
C SER A 511 22.25 1.89 124.41
N ALA A 512 20.94 1.89 124.71
CA ALA A 512 20.42 2.28 126.02
C ALA A 512 20.66 1.22 127.13
N SER A 513 21.24 0.07 126.78
CA SER A 513 21.60 -1.02 127.70
C SER A 513 23.11 -1.22 127.89
N ALA A 514 23.92 -0.17 127.73
CA ALA A 514 25.36 -0.20 128.01
C ALA A 514 25.78 0.94 128.95
#